data_AF-A0A2P2MMJ3-F1
#
_entry.id   AF-A0A2P2MMJ3-F1
#
_cell.length_a   1.000
_cell.length_b   1.000
_cell.length_c   1.000
_cell.angle_alpha   90.00
_cell.angle_beta   90.00
_cell.angle_gamma   90.00
#
_symmetry.space_group_name_H-M   'P 1'
#
loop_
_entity.id
_entity.type
_entity.pdbx_description
1 polymer ?
#
loop_
_entity_poly.entity_id
_entity_poly.type
_entity_poly.pdbx_seq_one_letter_code
_entity_poly.pdbx_strand_id
1 'polypeptide(L)'
;MMWHLVHSSWILHVSCNKRRVACIAALLSSVLHTSVFSDGSMHGTSSASGPLKWFIENVLEEGTKSPRTIRLAALHLTGMWLSHPKEIKNYLKELKLLTFYGSVAFDEDFESELVDNLDARTEVSLLAKSPDAELTEAFINTELYARVSVAVLFSKLADLANLVGSADENADCLAALESGKLFLLDLLNSVVNDKDLAKELYKKYSGIHRRKIRAWQMICVLSRFVTEDIVEHVTNSLHICLYRNNLPAVRQYLETFAINIYLKFPSLVRGQLVSILQDYSMRPQALSSYVFIAANVILHASKAVQSSHLDELMPPIIPLLTSHHHSLRGFTQLLVYQVLCKFFPYVDYGASETMPIEKRCFEDLKSYLARNPDCKRLRASMEPYLDAYSPVLSSTPAGIFVNLVEDREFECVPTSLMEEVLNFLNVSIPSFLCSLVWFVSHFKSFRM
;
A
#
# COMPACT_ATOMS: atom_id res chain seq x y z
N MET A 1 42.55 5.09 5.27
CA MET A 1 42.06 6.48 5.41
C MET A 1 40.57 6.53 5.72
N MET A 2 39.68 6.02 4.86
CA MET A 2 38.23 6.12 5.08
C MET A 2 37.75 5.51 6.41
N TRP A 3 38.29 4.35 6.80
CA TRP A 3 38.01 3.76 8.13
C TRP A 3 38.29 4.71 9.30
N HIS A 4 39.40 5.46 9.26
CA HIS A 4 39.70 6.44 10.29
C HIS A 4 38.69 7.59 10.27
N LEU A 5 38.31 8.07 9.08
CA LEU A 5 37.29 9.12 8.95
C LEU A 5 35.97 8.67 9.58
N VAL A 6 35.42 7.52 9.18
CA VAL A 6 34.11 7.05 9.67
C VAL A 6 34.14 6.75 11.18
N HIS A 7 35.24 6.20 11.70
CA HIS A 7 35.37 5.97 13.15
C HIS A 7 35.50 7.26 13.94
N SER A 8 36.33 8.22 13.49
CA SER A 8 36.47 9.51 14.15
C SER A 8 35.17 10.31 14.10
N SER A 9 34.49 10.34 12.95
CA SER A 9 33.18 10.96 12.77
C SER A 9 32.12 10.32 13.66
N TRP A 10 32.13 8.98 13.80
CA TRP A 10 31.21 8.28 14.69
C TRP A 10 31.47 8.63 16.16
N ILE A 11 32.73 8.60 16.60
CA ILE A 11 33.11 8.99 17.98
C ILE A 11 32.66 10.41 18.27
N LEU A 12 32.85 11.34 17.33
CA LEU A 12 32.40 12.73 17.45
C LEU A 12 30.86 12.78 17.61
N HIS A 13 30.12 12.06 16.76
CA HIS A 13 28.65 12.02 16.82
C HIS A 13 28.12 11.54 18.17
N VAL A 14 28.67 10.42 18.68
CA VAL A 14 28.18 9.83 19.93
C VAL A 14 28.62 10.60 21.17
N SER A 15 29.75 11.30 21.10
CA SER A 15 30.29 12.11 22.19
C SER A 15 29.63 13.50 22.30
N CYS A 16 28.90 13.94 21.28
CA CYS A 16 28.14 15.17 21.32
C CYS A 16 26.84 15.02 22.13
N ASN A 17 26.81 15.63 23.32
CA ASN A 17 25.64 15.63 24.22
C ASN A 17 24.41 16.35 23.62
N LYS A 18 24.60 17.41 22.84
CA LYS A 18 23.51 18.15 22.16
C LYS A 18 23.69 18.07 20.64
N ARG A 19 22.96 17.14 20.01
CA ARG A 19 23.01 16.91 18.56
C ARG A 19 22.06 17.85 17.84
N ARG A 20 22.53 19.05 17.50
CA ARG A 20 21.77 20.04 16.72
C ARG A 20 21.59 19.57 15.28
N VAL A 21 20.54 20.05 14.62
CA VAL A 21 20.20 19.72 13.23
C VAL A 21 21.38 19.97 12.30
N ALA A 22 21.99 21.16 12.39
CA ALA A 22 23.15 21.55 11.58
C ALA A 22 24.33 20.57 11.72
N CYS A 23 24.67 20.16 12.96
CA CYS A 23 25.80 19.28 13.21
C CYS A 23 25.58 17.87 12.63
N ILE A 24 24.36 17.34 12.71
CA ILE A 24 24.03 16.03 12.13
C ILE A 24 24.07 16.13 10.60
N ALA A 25 23.47 17.16 10.02
CA ALA A 25 23.44 17.35 8.57
C ALA A 25 24.86 17.51 8.00
N ALA A 26 25.70 18.35 8.61
CA ALA A 26 27.10 18.54 8.23
C ALA A 26 27.91 17.24 8.32
N LEU A 27 27.69 16.44 9.36
CA LEU A 27 28.34 15.13 9.52
C LEU A 27 27.96 14.18 8.39
N LEU A 28 26.65 14.08 8.09
CA LEU A 28 26.14 13.21 7.04
C LEU A 28 26.69 13.62 5.68
N SER A 29 26.59 14.90 5.30
CA SER A 29 27.08 15.39 4.00
C SER A 29 28.60 15.23 3.85
N SER A 30 29.36 15.39 4.94
CA SER A 30 30.82 15.26 4.92
C SER A 30 31.29 13.82 4.77
N VAL A 31 30.63 12.87 5.44
CA VAL A 31 31.03 11.46 5.44
C VAL A 31 30.43 10.69 4.26
N LEU A 32 29.18 10.99 3.90
CA LEU A 32 28.40 10.30 2.87
C LEU A 32 28.38 11.08 1.55
N HIS A 33 29.53 11.62 1.16
CA HIS A 33 29.64 12.41 -0.06
C HIS A 33 29.49 11.56 -1.34
N THR A 34 28.83 12.12 -2.37
CA THR A 34 28.53 11.48 -3.67
C THR A 34 29.77 10.85 -4.32
N SER A 35 30.92 11.54 -4.28
CA SER A 35 32.16 11.03 -4.89
C SER A 35 32.69 9.75 -4.25
N VAL A 36 32.39 9.51 -2.97
CA VAL A 36 32.86 8.32 -2.23
C VAL A 36 31.81 7.22 -2.28
N PHE A 37 30.53 7.59 -2.30
CA PHE A 37 29.41 6.65 -2.32
C PHE A 37 29.29 5.85 -3.63
N SER A 38 29.96 6.26 -4.70
CA SER A 38 30.02 5.48 -5.94
C SER A 38 31.03 4.33 -5.92
N ASP A 39 31.91 4.28 -4.90
CA ASP A 39 32.94 3.24 -4.78
C ASP A 39 32.38 2.02 -4.04
N GLY A 40 32.19 0.92 -4.77
CA GLY A 40 31.70 -0.36 -4.23
C GLY A 40 32.46 -0.87 -2.99
N SER A 41 33.75 -0.57 -2.87
CA SER A 41 34.56 -0.99 -1.70
C SER A 41 34.12 -0.30 -0.40
N MET A 42 33.37 0.79 -0.50
CA MET A 42 32.82 1.53 0.65
C MET A 42 31.60 0.85 1.28
N HIS A 43 30.91 0.00 0.54
CA HIS A 43 29.67 -0.64 0.96
C HIS A 43 29.92 -2.07 1.45
N GLY A 44 30.88 -2.78 0.85
CA GLY A 44 31.38 -4.05 1.37
C GLY A 44 31.67 -5.08 0.30
N THR A 45 32.19 -6.21 0.76
CA THR A 45 32.37 -7.44 -0.04
C THR A 45 31.50 -8.54 0.55
N SER A 46 31.46 -9.72 -0.09
CA SER A 46 30.66 -10.87 0.37
C SER A 46 30.94 -11.33 1.81
N SER A 47 32.01 -10.85 2.45
CA SER A 47 32.46 -11.27 3.79
C SER A 47 32.54 -10.17 4.85
N ALA A 48 32.46 -8.86 4.51
CA ALA A 48 32.61 -7.78 5.48
C ALA A 48 31.97 -6.45 5.02
N SER A 49 31.42 -5.69 5.98
CA SER A 49 30.90 -4.34 5.77
C SER A 49 32.04 -3.38 5.40
N GLY A 50 31.82 -2.57 4.36
CA GLY A 50 32.72 -1.47 4.03
C GLY A 50 32.59 -0.29 5.00
N PRO A 51 33.51 0.71 4.96
CA PRO A 51 33.51 1.86 5.85
C PRO A 51 32.18 2.61 5.92
N LEU A 52 31.58 2.93 4.76
CA LEU A 52 30.32 3.69 4.71
C LEU A 52 29.14 2.84 5.15
N LYS A 53 29.14 1.55 4.78
CA LYS A 53 28.12 0.61 5.26
C LYS A 53 28.10 0.54 6.78
N TRP A 54 29.27 0.33 7.40
CA TRP A 54 29.41 0.31 8.84
C TRP A 54 28.92 1.62 9.47
N PHE A 55 29.30 2.77 8.91
CA PHE A 55 28.86 4.07 9.42
C PHE A 55 27.33 4.22 9.35
N ILE A 56 26.71 3.84 8.24
CA ILE A 56 25.26 3.90 8.02
C ILE A 56 24.52 2.99 9.00
N GLU A 57 25.00 1.75 9.22
CA GLU A 57 24.44 0.84 10.20
C GLU A 57 24.39 1.48 11.59
N ASN A 58 25.50 2.09 12.03
CA ASN A 58 25.59 2.76 13.33
C ASN A 58 24.68 4.00 13.42
N VAL A 59 24.66 4.85 12.39
CA VAL A 59 23.80 6.05 12.35
C VAL A 59 22.32 5.68 12.41
N LEU A 60 21.90 4.65 11.67
CA LEU A 60 20.50 4.22 11.66
C LEU A 60 20.11 3.52 12.96
N GLU A 61 21.00 2.72 13.55
CA GLU A 61 20.78 2.12 14.87
C GLU A 61 20.55 3.20 15.93
N GLU A 62 21.40 4.23 15.97
CA GLU A 62 21.21 5.35 16.90
C GLU A 62 19.99 6.20 16.55
N GLY A 63 19.68 6.34 15.26
CA GLY A 63 18.46 6.98 14.78
C GLY A 63 17.17 6.33 15.32
N THR A 64 17.20 5.04 15.69
CA THR A 64 16.04 4.41 16.34
C THR A 64 15.66 5.08 17.66
N LYS A 65 16.62 5.72 18.34
CA LYS A 65 16.44 6.45 19.60
C LYS A 65 16.37 7.97 19.41
N SER A 66 16.71 8.46 18.22
CA SER A 66 16.76 9.89 17.90
C SER A 66 15.95 10.19 16.63
N PRO A 67 14.71 10.71 16.77
CA PRO A 67 13.87 11.14 15.64
C PRO A 67 14.60 12.10 14.71
N ARG A 68 15.38 13.02 15.27
CA ARG A 68 16.23 13.95 14.53
C ARG A 68 17.22 13.26 13.61
N THR A 69 18.03 12.35 14.18
CA THR A 69 19.07 11.65 13.43
C THR A 69 18.46 10.79 12.32
N ILE A 70 17.39 10.04 12.60
CA ILE A 70 16.79 9.17 11.59
C ILE A 70 16.15 9.96 10.45
N ARG A 71 15.55 11.12 10.72
CA ARG A 71 14.94 11.98 9.69
C ARG A 71 15.99 12.52 8.73
N LEU A 72 17.07 13.09 9.27
CA LEU A 72 18.18 13.62 8.46
C LEU A 72 18.93 12.51 7.73
N ALA A 73 19.12 11.35 8.37
CA ALA A 73 19.71 10.18 7.73
C ALA A 73 18.83 9.68 6.59
N ALA A 74 17.51 9.56 6.78
CA ALA A 74 16.59 9.13 5.73
C ALA A 74 16.56 10.12 4.55
N LEU A 75 16.51 11.43 4.82
CA LEU A 75 16.59 12.49 3.79
C LEU A 75 17.84 12.33 2.93
N HIS A 76 19.00 12.20 3.57
CA HIS A 76 20.28 12.13 2.87
C HIS A 76 20.47 10.79 2.15
N LEU A 77 20.24 9.67 2.84
CA LEU A 77 20.51 8.34 2.31
C LEU A 77 19.60 7.99 1.14
N THR A 78 18.32 8.36 1.19
CA THR A 78 17.41 8.08 0.08
C THR A 78 17.78 8.85 -1.18
N GLY A 79 18.25 10.09 -1.05
CA GLY A 79 18.84 10.84 -2.17
C GLY A 79 20.12 10.21 -2.72
N MET A 80 20.99 9.74 -1.83
CA MET A 80 22.24 9.06 -2.21
C MET A 80 22.00 7.72 -2.92
N TRP A 81 21.06 6.92 -2.42
CA TRP A 81 20.63 5.66 -3.03
C TRP A 81 19.94 5.86 -4.38
N LEU A 82 19.13 6.92 -4.52
CA LEU A 82 18.54 7.26 -5.82
C LEU A 82 19.61 7.63 -6.86
N SER A 83 20.65 8.35 -6.42
CA SER A 83 21.77 8.75 -7.28
C SER A 83 22.72 7.59 -7.62
N HIS A 84 22.70 6.50 -6.82
CA HIS A 84 23.55 5.32 -7.03
C HIS A 84 22.75 4.02 -6.85
N PRO A 85 21.81 3.68 -7.75
CA PRO A 85 20.94 2.52 -7.58
C PRO A 85 21.66 1.17 -7.44
N LYS A 86 22.87 1.06 -7.99
CA LYS A 86 23.73 -0.14 -7.91
C LYS A 86 24.09 -0.56 -6.49
N GLU A 87 24.14 0.41 -5.57
CA GLU A 87 24.54 0.16 -4.19
C GLU A 87 23.38 -0.23 -3.29
N ILE A 88 22.12 -0.04 -3.73
CA ILE A 88 20.91 -0.30 -2.93
C ILE A 88 20.84 -1.75 -2.42
N LYS A 89 21.27 -2.72 -3.24
CA LYS A 89 21.32 -4.15 -2.85
C LYS A 89 22.11 -4.40 -1.57
N ASN A 90 23.08 -3.54 -1.25
CA ASN A 90 23.88 -3.64 -0.04
C ASN A 90 23.11 -3.16 1.20
N TYR A 91 21.99 -2.45 1.02
CA TYR A 91 21.25 -1.72 2.07
C TYR A 91 19.81 -2.19 2.28
N LEU A 92 19.44 -3.38 1.82
CA LEU A 92 18.06 -3.89 1.97
C LEU A 92 17.61 -3.98 3.43
N LYS A 93 18.52 -4.32 4.36
CA LYS A 93 18.21 -4.38 5.80
C LYS A 93 17.88 -3.01 6.38
N GLU A 94 18.60 -1.99 5.96
CA GLU A 94 18.46 -0.59 6.40
C GLU A 94 17.20 0.03 5.81
N LEU A 95 16.93 -0.23 4.53
CA LEU A 95 15.68 0.16 3.87
C LEU A 95 14.46 -0.46 4.58
N LYS A 96 14.58 -1.72 4.99
CA LYS A 96 13.57 -2.40 5.79
C LYS A 96 13.39 -1.74 7.16
N LEU A 97 14.48 -1.39 7.85
CA LEU A 97 14.44 -0.67 9.13
C LEU A 97 13.70 0.67 8.97
N LEU A 98 14.05 1.47 7.97
CA LEU A 98 13.41 2.76 7.68
C LEU A 98 11.92 2.58 7.33
N THR A 99 11.58 1.54 6.55
CA THR A 99 10.19 1.19 6.19
C THR A 99 9.34 0.84 7.41
N PHE A 100 9.93 0.18 8.41
CA PHE A 100 9.22 -0.16 9.65
C PHE A 100 9.31 0.91 10.74
N TYR A 101 10.05 2.00 10.51
CA TYR A 101 10.22 3.06 11.50
C TYR A 101 8.88 3.71 11.87
N GLY A 102 8.74 4.06 13.14
CA GLY A 102 7.61 4.84 13.67
C GLY A 102 7.80 4.97 15.16
N SER A 103 8.41 6.09 15.55
CA SER A 103 8.72 6.45 16.93
C SER A 103 7.73 7.46 17.45
N VAL A 104 7.21 7.21 18.65
CA VAL A 104 6.27 8.10 19.35
C VAL A 104 6.93 9.42 19.79
N ALA A 105 8.25 9.55 19.65
CA ALA A 105 8.98 10.76 20.04
C ALA A 105 8.87 11.85 18.96
N PHE A 106 8.16 12.92 19.29
CA PHE A 106 8.15 14.19 18.54
C PHE A 106 9.35 15.04 18.97
N ASP A 107 9.98 15.72 18.01
CA ASP A 107 11.09 16.64 18.27
C ASP A 107 10.57 18.06 18.08
N GLU A 108 10.15 18.68 19.19
CA GLU A 108 9.56 20.03 19.23
C GLU A 108 10.53 21.10 18.71
N ASP A 109 11.82 20.88 18.88
CA ASP A 109 12.87 21.82 18.51
C ASP A 109 13.31 21.68 17.04
N PHE A 110 12.86 20.64 16.32
CA PHE A 110 13.36 20.37 14.97
C PHE A 110 12.96 21.45 13.96
N GLU A 111 11.68 21.81 13.94
CA GLU A 111 11.17 22.86 13.05
C GLU A 111 11.71 24.23 13.43
N SER A 112 11.76 24.57 14.72
CA SER A 112 12.31 25.84 15.16
C SER A 112 13.80 25.97 14.81
N GLU A 113 14.59 24.90 14.98
CA GLU A 113 15.98 24.89 14.51
C GLU A 113 16.08 25.09 12.99
N LEU A 114 15.17 24.51 12.20
CA LEU A 114 15.17 24.71 10.74
C LEU A 114 14.69 26.10 10.30
N VAL A 115 13.81 26.76 11.04
CA VAL A 115 13.31 28.10 10.65
C VAL A 115 14.28 29.19 11.11
N ASP A 116 14.72 29.12 12.36
CA ASP A 116 15.40 30.22 13.04
C ASP A 116 16.93 30.18 12.90
N ASN A 117 17.50 29.01 12.58
CA ASN A 117 18.95 28.85 12.48
C ASN A 117 19.43 28.81 11.02
N LEU A 118 20.23 29.81 10.62
CA LEU A 118 20.81 29.90 9.28
C LEU A 118 21.75 28.72 8.96
N ASP A 119 22.55 28.29 9.92
CA ASP A 119 23.48 27.17 9.74
C ASP A 119 22.70 25.87 9.53
N ALA A 120 21.62 25.65 10.27
CA ALA A 120 20.78 24.46 10.11
C ALA A 120 20.16 24.39 8.71
N ARG A 121 19.59 25.50 8.22
CA ARG A 121 19.06 25.58 6.85
C ARG A 121 20.12 25.31 5.81
N THR A 122 21.29 25.91 5.98
CA THR A 122 22.41 25.77 5.04
C THR A 122 22.87 24.32 4.99
N GLU A 123 23.15 23.70 6.14
CA GLU A 123 23.63 22.32 6.20
C GLU A 123 22.58 21.30 5.71
N VAL A 124 21.30 21.47 6.06
CA VAL A 124 20.24 20.60 5.54
C VAL A 124 20.08 20.76 4.03
N SER A 125 20.32 21.97 3.49
CA SER A 125 20.24 22.21 2.05
C SER A 125 21.33 21.48 1.24
N LEU A 126 22.45 21.11 1.88
CA LEU A 126 23.55 20.37 1.28
C LEU A 126 23.33 18.86 1.27
N LEU A 127 22.31 18.35 1.98
CA LEU A 127 21.98 16.93 1.92
C LEU A 127 21.47 16.56 0.52
N ALA A 128 21.57 15.28 0.15
CA ALA A 128 21.24 14.78 -1.18
C ALA A 128 19.75 14.82 -1.58
N LYS A 129 18.95 15.66 -0.90
CA LYS A 129 17.49 15.93 -0.96
C LYS A 129 16.60 14.90 -1.66
N SER A 130 15.50 14.56 -1.00
CA SER A 130 14.39 13.83 -1.62
C SER A 130 13.91 14.51 -2.92
N PRO A 131 13.61 13.74 -3.98
CA PRO A 131 13.12 14.27 -5.25
C PRO A 131 11.66 14.73 -5.20
N ASP A 132 10.97 14.52 -4.07
CA ASP A 132 9.60 14.99 -3.84
C ASP A 132 9.61 16.05 -2.74
N ALA A 133 9.57 17.32 -3.15
CA ALA A 133 9.66 18.46 -2.24
C ALA A 133 8.39 18.61 -1.39
N GLU A 134 7.21 18.36 -1.96
CA GLU A 134 5.92 18.49 -1.28
C GLU A 134 5.78 17.47 -0.15
N LEU A 135 6.05 16.19 -0.42
CA LEU A 135 6.04 15.16 0.62
C LEU A 135 7.16 15.36 1.63
N THR A 136 8.28 15.96 1.20
CA THR A 136 9.36 16.27 2.15
C THR A 136 8.93 17.34 3.12
N GLU A 137 8.42 18.46 2.63
CA GLU A 137 7.92 19.55 3.47
C GLU A 137 6.82 19.07 4.42
N ALA A 138 5.84 18.32 3.91
CA ALA A 138 4.71 17.84 4.71
C ALA A 138 5.10 16.88 5.83
N PHE A 139 6.15 16.05 5.62
CA PHE A 139 6.47 14.96 6.54
C PHE A 139 7.79 15.10 7.28
N ILE A 140 8.71 15.99 6.92
CA ILE A 140 10.08 16.04 7.47
C ILE A 140 10.13 16.08 9.01
N ASN A 141 9.16 16.74 9.65
CA ASN A 141 9.07 16.81 11.11
C ASN A 141 8.14 15.76 11.76
N THR A 142 7.70 14.76 11.00
CA THR A 142 6.80 13.70 11.50
C THR A 142 7.56 12.40 11.78
N GLU A 143 6.94 11.48 12.53
CA GLU A 143 7.46 10.11 12.70
C GLU A 143 7.37 9.26 11.41
N LEU A 144 6.67 9.76 10.39
CA LEU A 144 6.41 9.07 9.13
C LEU A 144 7.53 9.29 8.12
N TYR A 145 8.34 10.34 8.28
CA TYR A 145 9.26 10.81 7.24
C TYR A 145 10.19 9.74 6.69
N ALA A 146 10.78 8.92 7.57
CA ALA A 146 11.66 7.82 7.17
C ALA A 146 10.97 6.84 6.21
N ARG A 147 9.67 6.60 6.37
CA ARG A 147 8.88 5.72 5.51
C ARG A 147 8.51 6.40 4.21
N VAL A 148 8.08 7.67 4.28
CA VAL A 148 7.73 8.48 3.13
C VAL A 148 8.92 8.60 2.19
N SER A 149 10.11 8.89 2.72
CA SER A 149 11.34 9.00 1.93
C SER A 149 11.75 7.69 1.24
N VAL A 150 11.60 6.53 1.89
CA VAL A 150 11.81 5.22 1.23
C VAL A 150 10.75 4.96 0.15
N ALA A 151 9.49 5.32 0.38
CA ALA A 151 8.43 5.15 -0.61
C ALA A 151 8.68 6.03 -1.84
N VAL A 152 9.09 7.29 -1.64
CA VAL A 152 9.47 8.20 -2.72
C VAL A 152 10.67 7.66 -3.49
N LEU A 153 11.71 7.17 -2.80
CA LEU A 153 12.86 6.52 -3.43
C LEU A 153 12.41 5.41 -4.39
N PHE A 154 11.64 4.43 -3.91
CA PHE A 154 11.21 3.32 -4.76
C PHE A 154 10.23 3.73 -5.86
N SER A 155 9.41 4.77 -5.64
CA SER A 155 8.58 5.33 -6.70
C SER A 155 9.42 5.90 -7.85
N LYS A 156 10.52 6.62 -7.54
CA LYS A 156 11.42 7.18 -8.57
C LYS A 156 12.31 6.11 -9.21
N LEU A 157 12.76 5.13 -8.44
CA LEU A 157 13.45 3.95 -9.00
C LEU A 157 12.54 3.17 -9.95
N ALA A 158 11.24 3.12 -9.70
CA ALA A 158 10.29 2.49 -10.61
C ALA A 158 10.14 3.26 -11.93
N ASP A 159 10.32 4.59 -11.91
CA ASP A 159 10.37 5.40 -13.14
C ASP A 159 11.63 5.06 -13.96
N LEU A 160 12.78 4.88 -13.31
CA LEU A 160 14.01 4.41 -13.97
C LEU A 160 13.89 2.97 -14.49
N ALA A 161 13.31 2.07 -13.68
CA ALA A 161 13.14 0.66 -14.04
C ALA A 161 12.19 0.47 -15.25
N ASN A 162 11.23 1.37 -15.44
CA ASN A 162 10.34 1.35 -16.60
C ASN A 162 11.04 1.67 -17.93
N LEU A 163 12.26 2.23 -17.90
CA LEU A 163 13.07 2.47 -19.09
C LEU A 163 13.86 1.23 -19.53
N VAL A 164 13.84 0.13 -18.76
CA VAL A 164 14.45 -1.15 -19.17
C VAL A 164 13.72 -1.69 -20.40
N GLY A 165 14.47 -2.05 -21.44
CA GLY A 165 14.00 -2.44 -22.76
C GLY A 165 13.76 -1.28 -23.73
N SER A 166 14.00 -0.03 -23.30
CA SER A 166 13.89 1.15 -24.16
C SER A 166 15.25 1.61 -24.71
N ALA A 167 15.24 2.60 -25.61
CA ALA A 167 16.47 3.19 -26.16
C ALA A 167 17.31 3.94 -25.10
N ASP A 168 16.68 4.36 -24.00
CA ASP A 168 17.31 5.11 -22.91
C ASP A 168 17.77 4.21 -21.75
N GLU A 169 17.77 2.88 -21.95
CA GLU A 169 18.22 1.93 -20.94
C GLU A 169 19.70 2.17 -20.57
N ASN A 170 19.97 2.20 -19.27
CA ASN A 170 21.32 2.24 -18.74
C ASN A 170 21.51 1.28 -17.55
N ALA A 171 22.73 1.20 -17.05
CA ALA A 171 23.07 0.30 -15.94
C ALA A 171 22.32 0.62 -14.63
N ASP A 172 21.90 1.88 -14.44
CA ASP A 172 21.16 2.30 -13.25
C ASP A 172 19.68 1.89 -13.35
N CYS A 173 19.09 1.87 -14.56
CA CYS A 173 17.77 1.30 -14.82
C CYS A 173 17.70 -0.18 -14.41
N LEU A 174 18.70 -0.96 -14.83
CA LEU A 174 18.80 -2.39 -14.47
C LEU A 174 19.00 -2.59 -12.96
N ALA A 175 19.86 -1.78 -12.35
CA ALA A 175 20.11 -1.84 -10.90
C ALA A 175 18.88 -1.42 -10.07
N ALA A 176 18.13 -0.43 -10.53
CA ALA A 176 16.87 -0.01 -9.93
C ALA A 176 15.82 -1.12 -9.99
N LEU A 177 15.66 -1.76 -11.15
CA LEU A 177 14.76 -2.89 -11.33
C LEU A 177 15.12 -4.04 -10.38
N GLU A 178 16.38 -4.47 -10.38
CA GLU A 178 16.84 -5.60 -9.57
C GLU A 178 16.71 -5.31 -8.07
N SER A 179 17.10 -4.11 -7.64
CA SER A 179 16.99 -3.72 -6.22
C SER A 179 15.53 -3.66 -5.74
N GLY A 180 14.63 -3.16 -6.60
CA GLY A 180 13.20 -3.16 -6.31
C GLY A 180 12.60 -4.56 -6.20
N LYS A 181 13.00 -5.49 -7.09
CA LYS A 181 12.61 -6.91 -7.00
C LYS A 181 13.09 -7.54 -5.70
N LEU A 182 14.38 -7.41 -5.38
CA LEU A 182 14.96 -7.98 -4.17
C LEU A 182 14.26 -7.46 -2.90
N PHE A 183 13.99 -6.16 -2.83
CA PHE A 183 13.31 -5.57 -1.68
C PHE A 183 11.85 -6.02 -1.57
N LEU A 184 11.12 -6.08 -2.70
CA LEU A 184 9.75 -6.60 -2.73
C LEU A 184 9.70 -8.05 -2.23
N LEU A 185 10.57 -8.90 -2.73
CA LEU A 185 10.63 -10.32 -2.36
C LEU A 185 10.98 -10.49 -0.87
N ASP A 186 11.90 -9.69 -0.32
CA ASP A 186 12.21 -9.72 1.11
C ASP A 186 11.01 -9.29 1.99
N LEU A 187 10.27 -8.25 1.58
CA LEU A 187 9.06 -7.83 2.29
C LEU A 187 7.93 -8.87 2.18
N LEU A 188 7.71 -9.46 1.01
CA LEU A 188 6.74 -10.54 0.81
C LEU A 188 7.09 -11.76 1.66
N ASN A 189 8.35 -12.19 1.65
CA ASN A 189 8.84 -13.26 2.52
C ASN A 189 8.58 -12.93 4.01
N SER A 190 8.73 -11.67 4.40
CA SER A 190 8.47 -11.24 5.78
C SER A 190 6.99 -11.34 6.14
N VAL A 191 6.08 -10.83 5.33
CA VAL A 191 4.63 -10.90 5.62
C VAL A 191 4.07 -12.33 5.56
N VAL A 192 4.77 -13.23 4.85
CA VAL A 192 4.43 -14.65 4.78
C VAL A 192 5.01 -15.45 5.96
N ASN A 193 6.28 -15.22 6.33
CA ASN A 193 7.02 -16.13 7.21
C ASN A 193 7.46 -15.54 8.57
N ASP A 194 7.51 -14.23 8.73
CA ASP A 194 7.90 -13.60 10.01
C ASP A 194 6.86 -13.88 11.10
N LYS A 195 7.30 -14.21 12.31
CA LYS A 195 6.43 -14.62 13.42
C LYS A 195 5.40 -13.55 13.79
N ASP A 196 5.75 -12.27 13.68
CA ASP A 196 4.86 -11.16 14.02
C ASP A 196 3.99 -10.78 12.82
N LEU A 197 4.61 -10.60 11.65
CA LEU A 197 3.89 -10.15 10.45
C LEU A 197 2.96 -11.21 9.86
N ALA A 198 3.24 -12.50 10.05
CA ALA A 198 2.38 -13.61 9.63
C ALA A 198 1.21 -13.86 10.60
N LYS A 199 1.23 -13.28 11.80
CA LYS A 199 0.24 -13.54 12.87
C LYS A 199 -1.17 -13.15 12.42
N GLU A 200 -2.14 -14.05 12.56
CA GLU A 200 -3.55 -13.79 12.23
C GLU A 200 -4.32 -13.09 13.36
N LEU A 201 -3.95 -13.39 14.62
CA LEU A 201 -4.61 -12.84 15.80
C LEU A 201 -3.78 -11.71 16.43
N TYR A 202 -4.23 -10.49 16.26
CA TYR A 202 -3.59 -9.29 16.83
C TYR A 202 -4.61 -8.19 17.08
N LYS A 203 -4.31 -7.29 18.03
CA LYS A 203 -5.22 -6.20 18.42
C LYS A 203 -5.13 -5.03 17.43
N LYS A 204 -6.26 -4.37 17.18
CA LYS A 204 -6.30 -3.06 16.48
C LYS A 204 -5.35 -2.09 17.20
N TYR A 205 -4.65 -1.27 16.41
CA TYR A 205 -3.63 -0.30 16.85
C TYR A 205 -2.37 -0.85 17.55
N SER A 206 -2.23 -2.16 17.70
CA SER A 206 -1.00 -2.76 18.27
C SER A 206 0.23 -2.58 17.40
N GLY A 207 1.43 -2.78 17.98
CA GLY A 207 2.69 -2.74 17.22
C GLY A 207 2.71 -3.70 16.03
N ILE A 208 2.12 -4.89 16.16
CA ILE A 208 1.98 -5.85 15.05
C ILE A 208 1.08 -5.28 13.95
N HIS A 209 -0.04 -4.65 14.31
CA HIS A 209 -0.93 -4.03 13.34
C HIS A 209 -0.22 -2.92 12.55
N ARG A 210 0.49 -2.04 13.24
CA ARG A 210 1.27 -0.95 12.64
C ARG A 210 2.33 -1.49 11.68
N ARG A 211 3.11 -2.49 12.11
CA ARG A 211 4.13 -3.12 11.27
C ARG A 211 3.52 -3.79 10.02
N LYS A 212 2.39 -4.49 10.14
CA LYS A 212 1.68 -5.06 8.97
C LYS A 212 1.27 -3.97 7.97
N ILE A 213 0.71 -2.86 8.45
CA ILE A 213 0.33 -1.73 7.58
C ILE A 213 1.55 -1.18 6.86
N ARG A 214 2.62 -0.87 7.61
CA ARG A 214 3.88 -0.34 7.05
C ARG A 214 4.47 -1.24 5.97
N ALA A 215 4.45 -2.57 6.19
CA ALA A 215 4.88 -3.53 5.17
C ALA A 215 4.02 -3.42 3.91
N TRP A 216 2.70 -3.47 4.05
CA TRP A 216 1.79 -3.47 2.90
C TRP A 216 1.73 -2.14 2.15
N GLN A 217 1.92 -1.01 2.84
CA GLN A 217 2.14 0.30 2.20
C GLN A 217 3.33 0.25 1.24
N MET A 218 4.48 -0.24 1.72
CA MET A 218 5.68 -0.36 0.88
C MET A 218 5.52 -1.38 -0.24
N ILE A 219 4.88 -2.52 0.03
CA ILE A 219 4.60 -3.55 -0.99
C ILE A 219 3.73 -2.97 -2.12
N CYS A 220 2.73 -2.12 -1.80
CA CYS A 220 1.94 -1.42 -2.82
C CYS A 220 2.82 -0.54 -3.73
N VAL A 221 3.71 0.28 -3.15
CA VAL A 221 4.67 1.10 -3.93
C VAL A 221 5.55 0.24 -4.83
N LEU A 222 5.96 -0.93 -4.34
CA LEU A 222 6.83 -1.86 -5.05
C LEU A 222 6.13 -2.69 -6.13
N SER A 223 4.80 -2.59 -6.28
CA SER A 223 4.04 -3.33 -7.29
C SER A 223 4.57 -3.17 -8.72
N ARG A 224 5.14 -2.00 -9.04
CA ARG A 224 5.72 -1.70 -10.35
C ARG A 224 6.95 -2.56 -10.70
N PHE A 225 7.63 -3.12 -9.72
CA PHE A 225 8.82 -3.97 -9.91
C PHE A 225 8.50 -5.44 -10.22
N VAL A 226 7.22 -5.85 -10.16
CA VAL A 226 6.84 -7.23 -10.51
C VAL A 226 6.98 -7.43 -12.02
N THR A 227 7.72 -8.45 -12.42
CA THR A 227 7.96 -8.82 -13.82
C THR A 227 7.61 -10.30 -14.02
N GLU A 228 7.56 -10.75 -15.27
CA GLU A 228 7.19 -12.13 -15.63
C GLU A 228 8.03 -13.19 -14.91
N ASP A 229 9.32 -12.94 -14.66
CA ASP A 229 10.20 -13.88 -13.97
C ASP A 229 9.90 -14.08 -12.48
N ILE A 230 9.19 -13.14 -11.83
CA ILE A 230 8.86 -13.23 -10.39
C ILE A 230 7.36 -13.26 -10.09
N VAL A 231 6.50 -13.06 -11.10
CA VAL A 231 5.05 -12.93 -10.90
C VAL A 231 4.43 -14.15 -10.23
N GLU A 232 4.86 -15.36 -10.58
CA GLU A 232 4.38 -16.59 -9.96
C GLU A 232 4.68 -16.62 -8.45
N HIS A 233 5.92 -16.30 -8.07
CA HIS A 233 6.32 -16.23 -6.66
C HIS A 233 5.55 -15.16 -5.89
N VAL A 234 5.35 -13.99 -6.51
CA VAL A 234 4.57 -12.89 -5.93
C VAL A 234 3.11 -13.29 -5.71
N THR A 235 2.46 -13.88 -6.71
CA THR A 235 1.05 -14.32 -6.60
C THR A 235 0.88 -15.41 -5.55
N ASN A 236 1.80 -16.38 -5.46
CA ASN A 236 1.78 -17.40 -4.40
C ASN A 236 1.82 -16.77 -3.00
N SER A 237 2.70 -15.79 -2.78
CA SER A 237 2.80 -15.06 -1.51
C SER A 237 1.53 -14.26 -1.22
N LEU A 238 0.98 -13.59 -2.23
CA LEU A 238 -0.25 -12.81 -2.14
C LEU A 238 -1.45 -13.67 -1.74
N HIS A 239 -1.64 -14.83 -2.37
CA HIS A 239 -2.76 -15.72 -2.08
C HIS A 239 -2.71 -16.28 -0.65
N ILE A 240 -1.51 -16.61 -0.16
CA ILE A 240 -1.31 -17.00 1.25
C ILE A 240 -1.78 -15.87 2.18
N CYS A 241 -1.40 -14.62 1.90
CA CYS A 241 -1.76 -13.48 2.74
C CYS A 241 -3.25 -13.10 2.65
N LEU A 242 -3.89 -13.23 1.48
CA LEU A 242 -5.34 -12.99 1.31
C LEU A 242 -6.20 -14.01 2.06
N TYR A 243 -5.76 -15.26 2.11
CA TYR A 243 -6.45 -16.35 2.82
C TYR A 243 -6.37 -16.22 4.35
N ARG A 244 -5.25 -15.68 4.86
CA ARG A 244 -5.06 -15.40 6.29
C ARG A 244 -6.00 -14.32 6.79
N ASN A 245 -6.46 -14.47 8.04
CA ASN A 245 -7.24 -13.40 8.65
C ASN A 245 -6.35 -12.19 8.94
N ASN A 246 -6.79 -11.03 8.47
CA ASN A 246 -6.16 -9.74 8.72
C ASN A 246 -7.25 -8.69 8.97
N LEU A 247 -6.91 -7.65 9.74
CA LEU A 247 -7.79 -6.51 9.97
C LEU A 247 -8.09 -5.75 8.67
N PRO A 248 -9.26 -5.09 8.53
CA PRO A 248 -9.69 -4.43 7.29
C PRO A 248 -8.66 -3.45 6.70
N ALA A 249 -8.00 -2.65 7.53
CA ALA A 249 -6.93 -1.73 7.13
C ALA A 249 -5.77 -2.43 6.39
N VAL A 250 -5.37 -3.63 6.85
CA VAL A 250 -4.31 -4.42 6.19
C VAL A 250 -4.85 -5.06 4.91
N ARG A 251 -6.11 -5.53 4.93
CA ARG A 251 -6.76 -6.13 3.76
C ARG A 251 -6.88 -5.15 2.59
N GLN A 252 -7.16 -3.88 2.86
CA GLN A 252 -7.29 -2.87 1.80
C GLN A 252 -5.99 -2.70 0.97
N TYR A 253 -4.83 -2.72 1.62
CA TYR A 253 -3.55 -2.66 0.91
C TYR A 253 -3.24 -3.97 0.18
N LEU A 254 -3.52 -5.13 0.82
CA LEU A 254 -3.44 -6.45 0.18
C LEU A 254 -4.25 -6.51 -1.13
N GLU A 255 -5.49 -6.05 -1.06
CA GLU A 255 -6.43 -5.97 -2.17
C GLU A 255 -5.94 -5.00 -3.25
N THR A 256 -5.45 -3.82 -2.86
CA THR A 256 -4.89 -2.82 -3.79
C THR A 256 -3.67 -3.38 -4.53
N PHE A 257 -2.76 -4.03 -3.81
CA PHE A 257 -1.62 -4.71 -4.42
C PHE A 257 -2.08 -5.78 -5.40
N ALA A 258 -3.03 -6.64 -5.00
CA ALA A 258 -3.59 -7.67 -5.87
C ALA A 258 -4.18 -7.10 -7.16
N ILE A 259 -5.00 -6.04 -7.05
CA ILE A 259 -5.59 -5.37 -8.21
C ILE A 259 -4.49 -4.90 -9.16
N ASN A 260 -3.44 -4.25 -8.67
CA ASN A 260 -2.35 -3.78 -9.52
C ASN A 260 -1.57 -4.92 -10.19
N ILE A 261 -1.43 -6.08 -9.55
CA ILE A 261 -0.85 -7.27 -10.19
C ILE A 261 -1.74 -7.78 -11.33
N TYR A 262 -3.05 -7.96 -11.11
CA TYR A 262 -3.96 -8.43 -12.15
C TYR A 262 -4.14 -7.44 -13.30
N LEU A 263 -4.10 -6.13 -13.03
CA LEU A 263 -4.10 -5.10 -14.07
C LEU A 263 -2.81 -5.13 -14.90
N LYS A 264 -1.66 -5.43 -14.28
CA LYS A 264 -0.36 -5.55 -14.97
C LYS A 264 -0.23 -6.86 -15.76
N PHE A 265 -0.80 -7.95 -15.27
CA PHE A 265 -0.73 -9.29 -15.88
C PHE A 265 -2.13 -9.86 -16.13
N PRO A 266 -2.84 -9.42 -17.20
CA PRO A 266 -4.22 -9.83 -17.48
C PRO A 266 -4.42 -11.34 -17.65
N SER A 267 -3.39 -12.08 -18.09
CA SER A 267 -3.43 -13.54 -18.25
C SER A 267 -3.71 -14.28 -16.93
N LEU A 268 -3.36 -13.69 -15.79
CA LEU A 268 -3.60 -14.26 -14.47
C LEU A 268 -5.08 -14.29 -14.09
N VAL A 269 -5.92 -13.43 -14.68
CA VAL A 269 -7.35 -13.39 -14.37
C VAL A 269 -8.00 -14.73 -14.64
N ARG A 270 -7.81 -15.26 -15.86
CA ARG A 270 -8.31 -16.59 -16.23
C ARG A 270 -7.58 -17.72 -15.48
N GLY A 271 -6.26 -17.60 -15.30
CA GLY A 271 -5.44 -18.65 -14.69
C GLY A 271 -5.64 -18.83 -13.19
N GLN A 272 -5.97 -17.76 -12.46
CA GLN A 272 -6.02 -17.75 -11.00
C GLN A 272 -7.35 -17.19 -10.48
N LEU A 273 -7.75 -15.98 -10.88
CA LEU A 273 -8.86 -15.29 -10.22
C LEU A 273 -10.22 -15.96 -10.48
N VAL A 274 -10.46 -16.45 -11.70
CA VAL A 274 -11.69 -17.19 -12.05
C VAL A 274 -11.82 -18.47 -11.23
N SER A 275 -10.75 -19.27 -11.13
CA SER A 275 -10.79 -20.55 -10.39
C SER A 275 -11.01 -20.34 -8.90
N ILE A 276 -10.43 -19.28 -8.34
CA ILE A 276 -10.63 -18.85 -6.94
C ILE A 276 -12.09 -18.47 -6.69
N LEU A 277 -12.72 -17.69 -7.57
CA LEU A 277 -14.13 -17.28 -7.40
C LEU A 277 -15.11 -18.46 -7.59
N GLN A 278 -14.68 -19.52 -8.28
CA GLN A 278 -15.44 -20.76 -8.43
C GLN A 278 -15.23 -21.75 -7.27
N ASP A 279 -14.33 -21.45 -6.32
CA ASP A 279 -14.18 -22.24 -5.09
C ASP A 279 -15.27 -21.86 -4.08
N TYR A 280 -16.37 -22.61 -4.12
CA TYR A 280 -17.52 -22.44 -3.22
C TYR A 280 -17.22 -22.81 -1.76
N SER A 281 -16.04 -23.39 -1.46
CA SER A 281 -15.61 -23.70 -0.09
C SER A 281 -14.81 -22.57 0.56
N MET A 282 -14.53 -21.49 -0.18
CA MET A 282 -13.71 -20.39 0.29
C MET A 282 -14.30 -19.68 1.51
N ARG A 283 -13.42 -19.28 2.43
CA ARG A 283 -13.81 -18.48 3.60
C ARG A 283 -14.45 -17.17 3.14
N PRO A 284 -15.64 -16.79 3.67
CA PRO A 284 -16.36 -15.60 3.21
C PRO A 284 -15.53 -14.31 3.26
N GLN A 285 -14.66 -14.15 4.25
CA GLN A 285 -13.78 -12.97 4.37
C GLN A 285 -12.78 -12.88 3.20
N ALA A 286 -12.14 -13.99 2.84
CA ALA A 286 -11.21 -14.03 1.72
C ALA A 286 -11.95 -13.88 0.39
N LEU A 287 -13.11 -14.53 0.27
CA LEU A 287 -13.97 -14.42 -0.91
C LEU A 287 -14.44 -12.98 -1.15
N SER A 288 -14.80 -12.24 -0.10
CA SER A 288 -15.14 -10.82 -0.21
C SER A 288 -13.96 -9.99 -0.77
N SER A 289 -12.73 -10.26 -0.33
CA SER A 289 -11.54 -9.61 -0.91
C SER A 289 -11.38 -9.94 -2.39
N TYR A 290 -11.61 -11.19 -2.82
CA TYR A 290 -11.55 -11.54 -4.24
C TYR A 290 -12.67 -10.92 -5.08
N VAL A 291 -13.88 -10.75 -4.52
CA VAL A 291 -14.95 -9.98 -5.17
C VAL A 291 -14.53 -8.52 -5.35
N PHE A 292 -13.91 -7.90 -4.33
CA PHE A 292 -13.36 -6.55 -4.45
C PHE A 292 -12.32 -6.45 -5.56
N ILE A 293 -11.36 -7.38 -5.56
CA ILE A 293 -10.28 -7.44 -6.54
C ILE A 293 -10.86 -7.59 -7.94
N ALA A 294 -11.76 -8.55 -8.15
CA ALA A 294 -12.35 -8.83 -9.45
C ALA A 294 -13.19 -7.67 -9.99
N ALA A 295 -14.02 -7.04 -9.16
CA ALA A 295 -14.79 -5.87 -9.56
C ALA A 295 -13.88 -4.71 -10.00
N ASN A 296 -12.81 -4.44 -9.24
CA ASN A 296 -11.87 -3.38 -9.60
C ASN A 296 -11.00 -3.73 -10.81
N VAL A 297 -10.64 -5.00 -11.02
CA VAL A 297 -9.97 -5.45 -12.25
C VAL A 297 -10.88 -5.21 -13.46
N ILE A 298 -12.16 -5.56 -13.39
CA ILE A 298 -13.12 -5.24 -14.46
C ILE A 298 -13.20 -3.71 -14.69
N LEU A 299 -13.38 -2.94 -13.62
CA LEU A 299 -13.58 -1.49 -13.69
C LEU A 299 -12.33 -0.75 -14.20
N HIS A 300 -11.12 -1.16 -13.84
CA HIS A 300 -9.89 -0.43 -14.13
C HIS A 300 -9.02 -1.04 -15.24
N ALA A 301 -9.40 -2.20 -15.78
CA ALA A 301 -8.72 -2.80 -16.92
C ALA A 301 -8.67 -1.88 -18.15
N SER A 302 -7.64 -2.06 -18.97
CA SER A 302 -7.53 -1.39 -20.26
C SER A 302 -8.66 -1.83 -21.20
N LYS A 303 -9.09 -0.93 -22.10
CA LYS A 303 -10.18 -1.20 -23.05
C LYS A 303 -9.99 -2.49 -23.87
N ALA A 304 -8.73 -2.89 -24.09
CA ALA A 304 -8.40 -4.08 -24.88
C ALA A 304 -8.82 -5.40 -24.22
N VAL A 305 -8.75 -5.51 -22.88
CA VAL A 305 -9.04 -6.76 -22.14
C VAL A 305 -10.28 -6.64 -21.26
N GLN A 306 -10.79 -5.43 -21.08
CA GLN A 306 -11.89 -5.13 -20.15
C GLN A 306 -13.18 -5.93 -20.43
N SER A 307 -13.56 -6.10 -21.70
CA SER A 307 -14.72 -6.94 -22.06
C SER A 307 -14.49 -8.42 -21.72
N SER A 308 -13.28 -8.93 -21.99
CA SER A 308 -12.92 -10.32 -21.67
C SER A 308 -12.97 -10.57 -20.15
N HIS A 309 -12.48 -9.62 -19.35
CA HIS A 309 -12.54 -9.73 -17.90
C HIS A 309 -13.97 -9.64 -17.36
N LEU A 310 -14.83 -8.81 -17.96
CA LEU A 310 -16.26 -8.78 -17.64
C LEU A 310 -16.88 -10.16 -17.87
N ASP A 311 -16.64 -10.75 -19.05
CA ASP A 311 -17.20 -12.06 -19.42
C ASP A 311 -16.67 -13.20 -18.55
N GLU A 312 -15.42 -13.13 -18.10
CA GLU A 312 -14.78 -14.14 -17.26
C GLU A 312 -15.17 -14.05 -15.77
N LEU A 313 -15.21 -12.83 -15.23
CA LEU A 313 -15.34 -12.61 -13.79
C LEU A 313 -16.77 -12.36 -13.33
N MET A 314 -17.64 -11.82 -14.19
CA MET A 314 -19.05 -11.61 -13.80
C MET A 314 -19.79 -12.91 -13.48
N PRO A 315 -19.73 -13.97 -14.31
CA PRO A 315 -20.48 -15.20 -14.04
C PRO A 315 -20.24 -15.81 -12.66
N PRO A 316 -18.99 -15.98 -12.16
CA PRO A 316 -18.78 -16.50 -10.82
C PRO A 316 -19.11 -15.51 -9.69
N ILE A 317 -19.14 -14.19 -9.93
CA ILE A 317 -19.52 -13.19 -8.92
C ILE A 317 -21.04 -13.14 -8.70
N ILE A 318 -21.85 -13.30 -9.75
CA ILE A 318 -23.31 -13.15 -9.68
C ILE A 318 -23.97 -14.02 -8.60
N PRO A 319 -23.64 -15.32 -8.43
CA PRO A 319 -24.21 -16.15 -7.35
C PRO A 319 -23.93 -15.61 -5.94
N LEU A 320 -22.86 -14.82 -5.75
CA LEU A 320 -22.49 -14.28 -4.44
C LEU A 320 -23.44 -13.17 -3.98
N LEU A 321 -24.23 -12.58 -4.89
CA LEU A 321 -25.34 -11.67 -4.59
C LEU A 321 -26.44 -12.31 -3.72
N THR A 322 -26.48 -13.64 -3.67
CA THR A 322 -27.44 -14.41 -2.86
C THR A 322 -26.81 -15.08 -1.65
N SER A 323 -25.58 -14.73 -1.28
CA SER A 323 -24.88 -15.34 -0.14
C SER A 323 -25.67 -15.22 1.17
N HIS A 324 -25.61 -16.27 1.99
CA HIS A 324 -26.13 -16.25 3.37
C HIS A 324 -25.27 -15.37 4.29
N HIS A 325 -24.00 -15.14 3.95
CA HIS A 325 -23.15 -14.21 4.65
C HIS A 325 -23.51 -12.78 4.26
N HIS A 326 -24.25 -12.11 5.15
CA HIS A 326 -24.80 -10.76 4.93
C HIS A 326 -23.74 -9.74 4.49
N SER A 327 -22.52 -9.81 5.04
CA SER A 327 -21.40 -8.93 4.67
C SER A 327 -20.93 -9.17 3.24
N LEU A 328 -20.63 -10.42 2.87
CA LEU A 328 -20.26 -10.79 1.51
C LEU A 328 -21.38 -10.41 0.51
N ARG A 329 -22.64 -10.68 0.86
CA ARG A 329 -23.78 -10.35 0.03
C ARG A 329 -23.88 -8.84 -0.23
N GLY A 330 -23.94 -8.02 0.83
CA GLY A 330 -24.08 -6.57 0.70
C GLY A 330 -22.90 -5.96 -0.05
N PHE A 331 -21.69 -6.43 0.24
CA PHE A 331 -20.48 -6.00 -0.46
C PHE A 331 -20.48 -6.35 -1.94
N THR A 332 -20.93 -7.57 -2.30
CA THR A 332 -21.07 -7.99 -3.70
C THR A 332 -22.13 -7.16 -4.43
N GLN A 333 -23.27 -6.89 -3.79
CA GLN A 333 -24.35 -6.06 -4.35
C GLN A 333 -23.87 -4.65 -4.70
N LEU A 334 -23.03 -4.07 -3.83
CA LEU A 334 -22.45 -2.76 -4.03
C LEU A 334 -21.51 -2.73 -5.25
N LEU A 335 -20.57 -3.67 -5.33
CA LEU A 335 -19.56 -3.71 -6.38
C LEU A 335 -20.13 -4.11 -7.74
N VAL A 336 -21.03 -5.10 -7.79
CA VAL A 336 -21.71 -5.50 -9.02
C VAL A 336 -22.53 -4.33 -9.58
N TYR A 337 -23.18 -3.54 -8.73
CA TYR A 337 -23.90 -2.36 -9.18
C TYR A 337 -22.97 -1.37 -9.91
N GLN A 338 -21.77 -1.12 -9.40
CA GLN A 338 -20.81 -0.22 -10.06
C GLN A 338 -20.37 -0.76 -11.42
N VAL A 339 -20.07 -2.06 -11.51
CA VAL A 339 -19.74 -2.71 -12.77
C VAL A 339 -20.89 -2.53 -13.75
N LEU A 340 -22.13 -2.86 -13.36
CA LEU A 340 -23.29 -2.74 -14.24
C LEU A 340 -23.54 -1.29 -14.69
N CYS A 341 -23.34 -0.29 -13.82
CA CYS A 341 -23.46 1.12 -14.20
C CYS A 341 -22.44 1.54 -15.25
N LYS A 342 -21.21 1.01 -15.19
CA LYS A 342 -20.16 1.32 -16.16
C LYS A 342 -20.42 0.70 -17.54
N PHE A 343 -20.83 -0.56 -17.59
CA PHE A 343 -20.97 -1.31 -18.84
C PHE A 343 -22.36 -1.26 -19.47
N PHE A 344 -23.38 -0.99 -18.66
CA PHE A 344 -24.76 -0.84 -19.11
C PHE A 344 -25.28 0.53 -18.66
N PRO A 345 -24.79 1.65 -19.23
CA PRO A 345 -25.32 2.97 -18.93
C PRO A 345 -26.81 3.05 -19.28
N TYR A 346 -27.56 3.96 -18.66
CA TYR A 346 -28.94 4.22 -19.05
C TYR A 346 -28.93 4.83 -20.46
N VAL A 347 -29.27 4.02 -21.45
CA VAL A 347 -29.54 4.47 -22.82
C VAL A 347 -31.05 4.39 -22.99
N ASP A 348 -31.69 5.48 -23.40
CA ASP A 348 -33.06 5.44 -23.89
C ASP A 348 -33.06 4.63 -25.19
N TYR A 349 -33.25 3.32 -25.07
CA TYR A 349 -33.49 2.49 -26.24
C TYR A 349 -34.81 2.94 -26.86
N GLY A 350 -34.72 3.62 -27.99
CA GLY A 350 -35.86 3.82 -28.88
C GLY A 350 -36.53 2.45 -29.13
N ALA A 351 -37.86 2.46 -29.14
CA ALA A 351 -38.75 1.30 -28.93
C ALA A 351 -38.70 0.15 -29.98
N SER A 352 -37.56 -0.15 -30.61
CA SER A 352 -37.52 -1.02 -31.80
C SER A 352 -36.41 -2.08 -31.85
N GLU A 353 -35.60 -2.29 -30.81
CA GLU A 353 -34.66 -3.43 -30.79
C GLU A 353 -35.05 -4.47 -29.73
N THR A 354 -35.32 -5.70 -30.19
CA THR A 354 -35.43 -6.88 -29.33
C THR A 354 -34.11 -7.13 -28.63
N MET A 355 -34.02 -6.73 -27.37
CA MET A 355 -32.82 -6.91 -26.56
C MET A 355 -32.60 -8.37 -26.13
N PRO A 356 -31.35 -8.91 -26.22
CA PRO A 356 -31.01 -10.25 -25.73
C PRO A 356 -31.39 -10.46 -24.26
N ILE A 357 -31.70 -11.70 -23.88
CA ILE A 357 -32.16 -12.03 -22.53
C ILE A 357 -31.09 -11.73 -21.48
N GLU A 358 -29.82 -11.98 -21.78
CA GLU A 358 -28.68 -11.74 -20.89
C GLU A 358 -28.59 -10.26 -20.52
N LYS A 359 -28.69 -9.40 -21.53
CA LYS A 359 -28.67 -7.95 -21.35
C LYS A 359 -29.89 -7.46 -20.56
N ARG A 360 -31.07 -8.07 -20.79
CA ARG A 360 -32.29 -7.79 -20.01
C ARG A 360 -32.13 -8.16 -18.55
N CYS A 361 -31.58 -9.34 -18.26
CA CYS A 361 -31.29 -9.77 -16.90
C CYS A 361 -30.32 -8.81 -16.20
N PHE A 362 -29.29 -8.31 -16.88
CA PHE A 362 -28.36 -7.34 -16.30
C PHE A 362 -29.00 -5.96 -16.08
N GLU A 363 -29.85 -5.49 -16.99
CA GLU A 363 -30.60 -4.23 -16.78
C GLU A 363 -31.61 -4.33 -15.64
N ASP A 364 -32.33 -5.44 -15.54
CA ASP A 364 -33.27 -5.71 -14.43
C ASP A 364 -32.53 -5.84 -13.10
N LEU A 365 -31.39 -6.54 -13.07
CA LEU A 365 -30.55 -6.65 -11.88
C LEU A 365 -30.01 -5.27 -11.47
N LYS A 366 -29.50 -4.48 -12.41
CA LYS A 366 -29.05 -3.10 -12.16
C LYS A 366 -30.19 -2.25 -11.61
N SER A 367 -31.40 -2.36 -12.16
CA SER A 367 -32.60 -1.66 -11.71
C SER A 367 -33.00 -2.08 -10.29
N TYR A 368 -32.93 -3.37 -9.97
CA TYR A 368 -33.16 -3.88 -8.62
C TYR A 368 -32.14 -3.30 -7.63
N LEU A 369 -30.84 -3.39 -7.93
CA LEU A 369 -29.76 -2.85 -7.08
C LEU A 369 -29.85 -1.31 -6.95
N ALA A 370 -30.39 -0.64 -7.97
CA ALA A 370 -30.63 0.81 -7.94
C ALA A 370 -31.79 1.20 -7.00
N ARG A 371 -32.91 0.48 -7.08
CA ARG A 371 -34.21 0.87 -6.50
C ARG A 371 -34.53 0.19 -5.18
N ASN A 372 -33.95 -0.98 -4.90
CA ASN A 372 -34.15 -1.68 -3.65
C ASN A 372 -33.73 -0.77 -2.47
N PRO A 373 -34.60 -0.53 -1.47
CA PRO A 373 -34.32 0.41 -0.39
C PRO A 373 -33.05 0.09 0.41
N ASP A 374 -32.75 -1.20 0.64
CA ASP A 374 -31.57 -1.62 1.39
C ASP A 374 -30.30 -1.39 0.58
N CYS A 375 -30.29 -1.78 -0.69
CA CYS A 375 -29.17 -1.55 -1.60
C CYS A 375 -28.92 -0.05 -1.80
N LYS A 376 -29.97 0.75 -1.91
CA LYS A 376 -29.88 2.22 -2.04
C LYS A 376 -29.27 2.86 -0.81
N ARG A 377 -29.69 2.46 0.40
CA ARG A 377 -29.12 2.97 1.67
C ARG A 377 -27.66 2.59 1.81
N LEU A 378 -27.32 1.33 1.55
CA LEU A 378 -25.94 0.85 1.58
C LEU A 378 -25.07 1.68 0.64
N ARG A 379 -25.51 1.86 -0.62
CA ARG A 379 -24.75 2.61 -1.61
C ARG A 379 -24.54 4.07 -1.22
N ALA A 380 -25.59 4.77 -0.79
CA ALA A 380 -25.49 6.16 -0.36
C ALA A 380 -24.49 6.34 0.80
N SER A 381 -24.36 5.33 1.67
CA SER A 381 -23.38 5.34 2.76
C SER A 381 -21.94 5.05 2.29
N MET A 382 -21.75 4.44 1.11
CA MET A 382 -20.45 3.98 0.61
C MET A 382 -19.92 4.80 -0.58
N GLU A 383 -20.77 5.59 -1.23
CA GLU A 383 -20.47 6.38 -2.43
C GLU A 383 -19.18 7.23 -2.31
N PRO A 384 -18.93 7.96 -1.20
CA PRO A 384 -17.71 8.77 -1.07
C PRO A 384 -16.41 7.93 -1.12
N TYR A 385 -16.44 6.72 -0.57
CA TYR A 385 -15.27 5.83 -0.53
C TYR A 385 -15.00 5.16 -1.88
N LEU A 386 -16.07 4.89 -2.61
CA LEU A 386 -16.03 4.23 -3.90
C LEU A 386 -15.55 5.17 -5.01
N ASP A 387 -16.04 6.40 -5.04
CA ASP A 387 -15.70 7.37 -6.08
C ASP A 387 -14.27 7.90 -5.91
N ALA A 388 -13.76 7.92 -4.68
CA ALA A 388 -12.39 8.35 -4.37
C ALA A 388 -11.33 7.28 -4.66
N TYR A 389 -11.71 6.00 -4.82
CA TYR A 389 -10.75 4.91 -4.94
C TYR A 389 -10.14 4.82 -6.34
N SER A 390 -8.81 4.74 -6.41
CA SER A 390 -8.06 4.51 -7.64
C SER A 390 -6.90 3.56 -7.36
N PRO A 391 -6.88 2.35 -7.95
CA PRO A 391 -5.81 1.36 -7.70
C PRO A 391 -4.40 1.89 -7.95
N VAL A 392 -4.25 2.70 -9.00
CA VAL A 392 -2.97 3.30 -9.39
C VAL A 392 -2.52 4.33 -8.35
N LEU A 393 -3.41 5.27 -8.00
CA LEU A 393 -3.07 6.32 -7.03
C LEU A 393 -2.81 5.75 -5.64
N SER A 394 -3.61 4.77 -5.21
CA SER A 394 -3.48 4.09 -3.91
C SER A 394 -2.20 3.26 -3.75
N SER A 395 -1.35 3.17 -4.78
CA SER A 395 -0.01 2.58 -4.71
C SER A 395 1.12 3.59 -4.93
N THR A 396 0.80 4.88 -5.02
CA THR A 396 1.82 5.94 -5.04
C THR A 396 2.12 6.43 -3.62
N PRO A 397 3.30 7.01 -3.36
CA PRO A 397 3.59 7.63 -2.06
C PRO A 397 2.53 8.67 -1.66
N ALA A 398 2.13 9.53 -2.60
CA ALA A 398 1.08 10.52 -2.36
C ALA A 398 -0.25 9.86 -1.98
N GLY A 399 -0.73 8.88 -2.74
CA GLY A 399 -2.00 8.22 -2.42
C GLY A 399 -1.98 7.32 -1.18
N ILE A 400 -0.81 6.99 -0.64
CA ILE A 400 -0.67 6.25 0.63
C ILE A 400 -0.58 7.21 1.82
N PHE A 401 0.16 8.31 1.70
CA PHE A 401 0.48 9.18 2.85
C PHE A 401 -0.35 10.47 2.89
N VAL A 402 -0.77 10.99 1.74
CA VAL A 402 -1.60 12.20 1.63
C VAL A 402 -3.05 11.78 1.56
N ASN A 403 -3.77 11.97 2.66
CA ASN A 403 -5.19 11.69 2.71
C ASN A 403 -5.98 12.86 2.11
N LEU A 404 -6.80 12.60 1.09
CA LEU A 404 -7.66 13.59 0.45
C LEU A 404 -8.95 13.88 1.26
N VAL A 405 -9.22 13.10 2.33
CA VAL A 405 -10.47 13.17 3.11
C VAL A 405 -10.15 13.08 4.62
N GLU A 406 -9.78 14.22 5.20
CA GLU A 406 -9.70 14.58 6.65
C GLU A 406 -8.81 13.73 7.60
N ASP A 407 -8.50 14.32 8.77
CA ASP A 407 -7.51 13.86 9.77
C ASP A 407 -7.62 12.37 10.13
N ARG A 408 -6.54 11.62 9.87
CA ARG A 408 -6.42 10.21 10.28
C ARG A 408 -5.13 9.97 11.04
N GLU A 409 -5.27 9.67 12.32
CA GLU A 409 -4.17 9.52 13.27
C GLU A 409 -3.40 8.19 13.14
N PHE A 410 -3.95 7.18 12.44
CA PHE A 410 -3.38 5.83 12.44
C PHE A 410 -2.69 5.45 11.13
N GLU A 411 -1.36 5.61 11.09
CA GLU A 411 -0.48 5.13 10.02
C GLU A 411 -0.87 5.56 8.59
N CYS A 412 -1.58 6.70 8.44
CA CYS A 412 -2.13 7.17 7.16
C CYS A 412 -3.02 6.15 6.44
N VAL A 413 -3.67 5.22 7.17
CA VAL A 413 -4.55 4.23 6.51
C VAL A 413 -5.86 4.89 6.08
N PRO A 414 -6.24 4.82 4.79
CA PRO A 414 -7.58 5.22 4.36
C PRO A 414 -8.66 4.33 5.00
N THR A 415 -9.91 4.78 4.95
CA THR A 415 -11.01 3.97 5.50
C THR A 415 -11.18 2.77 4.57
N SER A 416 -11.24 1.58 5.16
CA SER A 416 -11.53 0.37 4.42
C SER A 416 -13.01 0.32 4.07
N LEU A 417 -13.33 0.18 2.78
CA LEU A 417 -14.70 -0.04 2.31
C LEU A 417 -15.35 -1.23 3.03
N MET A 418 -14.60 -2.30 3.27
CA MET A 418 -15.11 -3.46 4.00
C MET A 418 -15.44 -3.13 5.46
N GLU A 419 -14.65 -2.29 6.13
CA GLU A 419 -14.94 -1.85 7.50
C GLU A 419 -16.23 -1.03 7.56
N GLU A 420 -16.44 -0.12 6.60
CA GLU A 420 -17.67 0.69 6.53
C GLU A 420 -18.90 -0.13 6.20
N VAL A 421 -18.79 -1.07 5.26
CA VAL A 421 -19.89 -2.00 4.97
C VAL A 421 -20.23 -2.84 6.20
N LEU A 422 -19.23 -3.34 6.94
CA LEU A 422 -19.45 -4.06 8.18
C LEU A 422 -20.10 -3.18 9.26
N ASN A 423 -19.64 -1.93 9.42
CA ASN A 423 -20.20 -0.98 10.38
C ASN A 423 -21.66 -0.66 10.05
N PHE A 424 -21.96 -0.33 8.78
CA PHE A 424 -23.31 -0.08 8.30
C PHE A 424 -24.25 -1.27 8.57
N LEU A 425 -23.81 -2.47 8.25
CA LEU A 425 -24.60 -3.68 8.45
C LEU A 425 -24.83 -3.96 9.93
N ASN A 426 -23.80 -3.80 10.78
CA ASN A 426 -23.91 -3.99 12.22
C ASN A 426 -24.86 -3.00 12.89
N VAL A 427 -24.87 -1.74 12.45
CA VAL A 427 -25.82 -0.71 12.94
C VAL A 427 -27.24 -0.96 12.43
N SER A 428 -27.38 -1.61 11.27
CA SER A 428 -28.69 -1.96 10.70
C SER A 428 -29.31 -3.22 11.31
N ILE A 429 -28.52 -4.13 11.90
CA ILE A 429 -29.00 -5.38 12.53
C ILE A 429 -30.03 -5.15 13.67
N PRO A 430 -29.85 -4.17 14.60
CA PRO A 430 -30.87 -3.84 15.60
C PRO A 430 -32.23 -3.48 15.00
N SER A 431 -32.26 -2.80 13.85
CA SER A 431 -33.52 -2.43 13.18
C SER A 431 -34.27 -3.64 12.60
N PHE A 432 -33.54 -4.65 12.10
CA PHE A 432 -34.10 -5.92 11.64
C PHE A 432 -34.53 -6.83 12.79
N LEU A 433 -33.79 -6.86 13.90
CA LEU A 433 -34.18 -7.61 15.11
C LEU A 433 -35.43 -7.00 15.75
N CYS A 434 -35.56 -5.67 15.82
CA CYS A 434 -36.82 -5.03 16.24
C CYS A 434 -38.00 -5.42 15.34
N SER A 435 -37.78 -5.53 14.03
CA SER A 435 -38.81 -5.94 13.08
C SER A 435 -39.22 -7.41 13.25
N LEU A 436 -38.26 -8.30 13.50
CA LEU A 436 -38.49 -9.73 13.77
C LEU A 436 -39.12 -9.97 15.14
N VAL A 437 -38.71 -9.24 16.18
CA VAL A 437 -39.35 -9.27 17.50
C VAL A 437 -40.78 -8.74 17.41
N TRP A 438 -41.03 -7.70 16.62
CA TRP A 438 -42.39 -7.21 16.36
C TRP A 438 -43.24 -8.25 15.61
N PHE A 439 -42.66 -8.94 14.61
CA PHE A 439 -43.33 -10.02 13.86
C PHE A 439 -43.64 -11.24 14.73
N VAL A 440 -42.72 -11.68 15.59
CA VAL A 440 -42.90 -12.80 16.53
C VAL A 440 -43.89 -12.44 17.63
N SER A 441 -43.92 -11.17 18.07
CA SER A 441 -44.89 -10.67 19.06
C SER A 441 -46.30 -10.61 18.48
N HIS A 442 -46.46 -10.21 17.21
CA HIS A 442 -47.76 -10.19 16.53
C HIS A 442 -48.26 -11.58 16.12
N PHE A 443 -47.38 -12.53 15.80
CA PHE A 443 -47.79 -13.92 15.52
C PHE A 443 -48.23 -14.70 16.76
N LYS A 444 -47.80 -14.32 17.97
CA LYS A 444 -48.34 -14.88 19.22
C LYS A 444 -49.74 -14.36 19.57
N SER A 445 -50.17 -13.23 19.00
CA SER A 445 -51.52 -12.69 19.22
C SER A 445 -52.59 -13.25 18.27
N PHE A 446 -52.20 -14.04 17.26
CA PHE A 446 -53.11 -14.67 16.28
C PHE A 446 -53.32 -16.18 16.50
N ARG A 447 -52.83 -16.72 17.62
CA ARG A 447 -53.20 -18.04 18.15
C ARG A 447 -53.70 -17.91 19.59
N MET A 448 -54.90 -17.35 19.76
CA MET A 448 -55.86 -17.73 20.79
C MET A 448 -57.24 -17.73 20.18
#